data_AF-D3CR70-F1
#
_entry.id   AF-D3CR70-F1
#
_cell.length_a   1.000
_cell.length_b   1.000
_cell.length_c   1.000
_cell.angle_alpha   90.00
_cell.angle_beta   90.00
_cell.angle_gamma   90.00
#
_symmetry.space_group_name_H-M   'P 1'
#
loop_
_entity.id
_entity.type
_entity.pdbx_description
1 polymer ?
#
loop_
_entity_poly.entity_id
_entity_poly.type
_entity_poly.pdbx_seq_one_letter_code
_entity_poly.pdbx_strand_id
1 'polypeptide(L)' 'MSKKLVQRGTNMIFTLLLDGNVFVEDPATGQSGVFTRDGLPVSGELKYADQVMLDYVAGAYTDAEK' A
#
# COMPACT_ATOMS: atom_id res chain seq x y z
N MET A 1 11.57 6.24 8.24
CA MET A 1 11.93 5.49 7.02
C MET A 1 10.65 4.90 6.45
N SER A 2 10.20 5.35 5.27
CA SER A 2 9.02 4.78 4.60
C SER A 2 9.37 3.41 4.02
N LYS A 3 8.71 2.35 4.51
CA LYS A 3 8.90 0.98 4.00
C LYS A 3 8.22 0.88 2.62
N LYS A 4 9.01 0.58 1.59
CA LYS A 4 8.55 0.33 0.22
C LYS A 4 8.60 -1.17 -0.06
N LEU A 5 7.50 -1.73 -0.56
CA LEU A 5 7.38 -3.12 -0.95
C LEU A 5 6.91 -3.20 -2.40
N VAL A 6 7.50 -4.11 -3.18
CA VAL A 6 7.10 -4.33 -4.57
C VAL A 6 6.50 -5.73 -4.68
N GLN A 7 5.26 -5.81 -5.14
CA GLN A 7 4.58 -7.10 -5.35
C GLN A 7 5.14 -7.76 -6.61
N ARG A 8 5.72 -8.95 -6.46
CA ARG A 8 6.35 -9.69 -7.57
C ARG A 8 5.39 -10.13 -8.68
N GLY A 9 4.08 -10.17 -8.43
CA GLY A 9 3.07 -10.59 -9.40
C GLY A 9 2.60 -9.46 -10.32
N THR A 10 2.27 -8.30 -9.75
CA THR A 10 1.69 -7.15 -10.45
C THR A 10 2.71 -6.02 -10.69
N ASN A 11 3.89 -6.10 -10.07
CA ASN A 11 4.84 -4.99 -9.92
C ASN A 11 4.26 -3.75 -9.23
N MET A 12 3.12 -3.87 -8.56
CA MET A 12 2.58 -2.78 -7.76
C MET A 12 3.52 -2.44 -6.61
N ILE A 13 3.65 -1.15 -6.38
CA ILE A 13 4.53 -0.56 -5.39
C ILE A 13 3.68 -0.11 -4.23
N PHE A 14 3.89 -0.70 -3.06
CA PHE A 14 3.20 -0.37 -1.82
C PHE A 14 4.14 0.39 -0.92
N THR A 15 3.75 1.59 -0.50
CA THR A 15 4.52 2.47 0.37
C THR A 15 3.68 2.82 1.57
N LEU A 16 4.17 2.47 2.75
CA LEU A 16 3.48 2.85 3.98
C LEU A 16 3.67 4.35 4.26
N LEU A 17 2.57 5.04 4.53
CA LEU A 17 2.51 6.44 4.96
C LEU A 17 2.52 6.56 6.49
N LEU A 18 2.87 7.74 6.99
CA LEU A 18 2.95 8.03 8.43
C LEU A 18 1.59 7.97 9.13
N ASP A 19 0.52 8.25 8.41
CA ASP A 19 -0.87 8.18 8.92
C ASP A 19 -1.40 6.73 9.04
N GLY A 20 -0.58 5.72 8.73
CA GLY A 20 -0.97 4.30 8.76
C GLY A 20 -1.67 3.82 7.49
N ASN A 21 -1.90 4.71 6.53
CA ASN A 21 -2.40 4.37 5.19
C ASN A 21 -1.28 3.86 4.28
N VAL A 22 -1.65 3.14 3.23
CA VAL A 22 -0.71 2.59 2.25
C VAL A 22 -0.94 3.27 0.90
N PHE A 23 0.09 3.92 0.40
CA PHE A 23 0.13 4.41 -0.98
C PHE A 23 0.49 3.25 -1.91
N VAL A 24 -0.30 3.05 -2.95
CA VAL A 24 -0.11 2.02 -3.95
C VAL A 24 0.04 2.68 -5.31
N GLU A 25 1.12 2.36 -6.00
CA GLU A 25 1.39 2.80 -7.36
C GLU A 25 1.48 1.59 -8.27
N ASP A 26 0.76 1.64 -9.38
CA ASP A 26 0.80 0.64 -10.43
C ASP A 26 1.67 1.15 -11.59
N PRO A 27 2.94 0.70 -11.72
CA PRO A 27 3.81 1.15 -12.80
C PRO A 27 3.37 0.63 -14.18
N ALA A 28 2.49 -0.37 -14.23
CA ALA A 28 1.97 -0.91 -15.48
C ALA A 28 0.96 0.05 -16.14
N THR A 29 0.09 0.69 -15.36
CA THR A 29 -0.90 1.65 -15.86
C THR A 29 -0.53 3.12 -15.59
N GLY A 30 0.45 3.37 -14.71
CA GLY A 30 0.81 4.70 -14.22
C GLY A 30 -0.15 5.27 -13.18
N GLN A 31 -1.15 4.50 -12.76
CA GLN A 31 -2.14 4.94 -11.77
C GLN A 31 -1.60 4.76 -10.35
N SER A 32 -2.08 5.61 -9.44
CA SER A 32 -1.76 5.48 -8.02
C SER A 32 -2.97 5.81 -7.15
N GLY A 33 -2.94 5.32 -5.92
CA GLY A 33 -3.98 5.54 -4.93
C GLY A 33 -3.51 5.29 -3.52
N VAL A 34 -4.22 5.88 -2.56
CA VAL A 34 -4.01 5.67 -1.13
C VAL A 34 -5.14 4.79 -0.63
N PHE A 35 -4.77 3.75 0.10
CA PHE A 35 -5.69 2.78 0.65
C PHE A 35 -5.48 2.64 2.16
N THR A 36 -6.56 2.35 2.87
CA THR A 36 -6.48 1.92 4.26
C THR A 36 -5.98 0.48 4.34
N ARG A 37 -5.61 0.04 5.56
CA ARG A 37 -5.28 -1.36 5.87
C ARG A 37 -6.38 -2.33 5.43
N ASP A 38 -7.64 -1.96 5.62
CA ASP A 38 -8.81 -2.77 5.28
C ASP A 38 -9.09 -2.86 3.76
N GLY A 39 -8.30 -2.20 2.92
CA GLY A 39 -8.51 -2.18 1.48
C GLY A 39 -9.47 -1.10 1.00
N LEU A 40 -9.85 -0.15 1.87
CA LEU A 40 -10.72 0.95 1.45
C LEU A 40 -9.91 2.02 0.71
N PRO A 41 -10.31 2.43 -0.50
CA PRO A 41 -9.67 3.54 -1.19
C PRO A 41 -9.99 4.85 -0.47
N VAL A 42 -8.94 5.61 -0.14
CA VAL A 42 -9.02 6.93 0.48
C VAL A 42 -8.94 8.01 -0.59
N SER A 43 -8.03 7.86 -1.56
CA SER A 43 -7.78 8.85 -2.62
C SER A 43 -7.05 8.23 -3.80
N GLY A 44 -7.11 8.88 -4.96
CA GLY A 44 -6.37 8.53 -6.17
C GLY A 44 -7.19 7.84 -7.26
N GLU A 45 -6.50 7.51 -8.35
CA GLU A 45 -7.08 6.93 -9.56
C GLU A 45 -7.17 5.41 -9.47
N LEU A 46 -6.24 4.79 -8.74
CA LEU A 46 -6.22 3.35 -8.52
C LEU A 46 -7.44 2.97 -7.65
N LYS A 47 -8.34 2.14 -8.21
CA LYS A 47 -9.57 1.70 -7.51
C LYS A 47 -9.44 0.38 -6.78
N TYR A 48 -8.34 -0.34 -7.01
CA TYR A 48 -8.12 -1.66 -6.44
C TYR A 48 -6.66 -1.79 -6.03
N ALA A 49 -6.45 -2.47 -4.91
CA ALA A 49 -5.14 -2.86 -4.43
C ALA A 49 -5.30 -4.20 -3.71
N ASP A 50 -4.22 -4.97 -3.65
CA ASP A 50 -4.22 -6.29 -3.03
C ASP A 50 -4.36 -6.16 -1.50
N GLN A 51 -5.48 -6.62 -0.95
CA GLN A 51 -5.79 -6.49 0.49
C GLN A 51 -4.76 -7.19 1.39
N VAL A 52 -4.19 -8.32 0.94
CA VAL A 52 -3.17 -9.04 1.72
C VAL A 52 -1.89 -8.22 1.78
N MET A 53 -1.51 -7.59 0.67
CA MET A 53 -0.36 -6.68 0.66
C MET A 53 -0.59 -5.43 1.50
N LEU A 54 -1.79 -4.85 1.46
CA LEU A 54 -2.15 -3.70 2.28
C LEU A 54 -2.05 -4.03 3.78
N ASP A 55 -2.62 -5.17 4.21
CA ASP A 55 -2.53 -5.64 5.59
C ASP A 55 -1.08 -5.91 6.00
N TYR A 56 -0.28 -6.54 5.15
CA TYR A 56 1.12 -6.82 5.44
C TYR A 56 1.96 -5.54 5.57
N VAL A 57 1.78 -4.56 4.67
CA VAL A 57 2.54 -3.30 4.67
C VAL A 57 2.12 -2.41 5.84
N ALA A 58 0.83 -2.32 6.14
CA ALA A 58 0.32 -1.61 7.31
C ALA A 58 0.70 -2.31 8.62
N GLY A 59 0.61 -3.64 8.67
CA GLY A 59 0.99 -4.47 9.82
C GLY A 59 2.48 -4.41 10.15
N ALA A 60 3.34 -4.25 9.14
CA ALA A 60 4.78 -4.08 9.33
C ALA A 60 5.19 -2.80 10.09
N TYR A 61 4.26 -1.87 10.35
CA TYR A 61 4.46 -0.73 11.25
C TYR A 61 4.03 -1.03 12.68
N THR A 62 2.93 -1.77 12.87
CA THR A 62 2.48 -2.13 14.21
C THR A 62 3.46 -3.04 14.95
N ASP A 63 4.27 -3.83 14.22
CA ASP A 63 5.34 -4.64 14.80
C ASP A 63 6.65 -3.86 15.05
N ALA A 64 6.76 -2.59 14.66
CA ALA A 64 7.95 -1.77 14.94
C ALA A 64 7.99 -1.24 16.40
N GLU A 65 6.95 -1.48 17.20
CA GLU A 65 6.85 -1.04 18.60
C GLU A 65 6.83 -2.20 19.62
N LYS A 66 7.48 -3.34 19.34
CA LYS A 66 7.63 -4.43 20.32
C LYS A 66 9.07 -4.78 20.65
#